data_AF-A0A501QGN5-F1
#
_entry.id   AF-A0A501QGN5-F1
#
_cell.length_a   1.000
_cell.length_b   1.000
_cell.length_c   1.000
_cell.angle_alpha   90.00
_cell.angle_beta   90.00
_cell.angle_gamma   90.00
#
_symmetry.space_group_name_H-M   'P 1'
#
loop_
_entity.id
_entity.type
_entity.pdbx_description
1 polymer ?
#
loop_
_entity_poly.entity_id
_entity_poly.type
_entity_poly.pdbx_seq_one_letter_code
_entity_poly.pdbx_strand_id
1 'polypeptide(L)'
;MIQRKLIEPEEYKRLQVRAKKISLALMKKEDKNYAKVTFPIQNYRKVSIDNQDFYYAGTNIFLGIIEEVLFEAKRQFPKNFGNGNAVSVVHALNKTRFLHSRLKDAIRIYGNENFIWVYDNLDDGEENKILRLDLYRKIDKIPRKKRKWTFTGGLFHALKHFSMNGKPLSTGTDINDVINPEHVIYLITKAFFTEVGTFDKKGETCMVFMNLDSKYNLKFIFYYEKVTSVYFIKTIYKEKKTTASSRLA
;
A
#
# COMPACT_ATOMS: atom_id res chain seq x y z
N MET A 1 -10.99 9.82 11.28
CA MET A 1 -9.75 9.87 12.09
C MET A 1 -9.38 8.44 12.43
N ILE A 2 -8.16 7.98 12.15
CA ILE A 2 -7.74 6.60 12.47
C ILE A 2 -7.55 6.50 13.98
N GLN A 3 -8.40 5.75 14.68
CA GLN A 3 -8.20 5.46 16.09
C GLN A 3 -7.34 4.21 16.23
N ARG A 4 -6.10 4.38 16.71
CA ARG A 4 -5.18 3.28 16.98
C ARG A 4 -5.42 2.75 18.39
N LYS A 5 -5.58 1.44 18.52
CA LYS A 5 -5.60 0.74 19.81
C LYS A 5 -4.43 -0.24 19.86
N LEU A 6 -3.92 -0.45 21.07
CA LEU A 6 -2.99 -1.56 21.31
C LEU A 6 -3.72 -2.87 21.05
N ILE A 7 -2.96 -3.85 20.57
CA ILE A 7 -3.48 -5.20 20.38
C ILE A 7 -3.36 -5.96 21.70
N GLU A 8 -4.39 -6.73 22.04
CA GLU A 8 -4.33 -7.60 23.21
C GLU A 8 -3.42 -8.82 22.93
N PRO A 9 -2.79 -9.42 23.96
CA PRO A 9 -1.90 -10.56 23.77
C PRO A 9 -2.53 -11.74 23.01
N GLU A 10 -3.83 -11.97 23.18
CA GLU A 10 -4.55 -13.04 22.50
C GLU A 10 -4.84 -12.72 21.03
N GLU A 11 -5.23 -11.48 20.73
CA GLU A 11 -5.38 -10.99 19.35
C GLU A 11 -4.05 -11.12 18.59
N TYR A 12 -2.93 -10.76 19.24
CA TYR A 12 -1.59 -10.89 18.69
C TYR A 12 -1.23 -12.33 18.31
N LYS A 13 -1.47 -13.31 19.21
CA LYS A 13 -1.19 -14.73 18.92
C LYS A 13 -1.96 -15.22 17.69
N ARG A 14 -3.26 -14.89 17.61
CA ARG A 14 -4.13 -15.30 16.48
C ARG A 14 -3.64 -14.69 15.16
N LEU A 15 -3.32 -13.40 15.16
CA LEU A 15 -2.78 -12.75 13.96
C LEU A 15 -1.38 -13.27 13.58
N GLN A 16 -0.54 -13.68 14.54
CA GLN A 16 0.74 -14.32 14.22
C GLN A 16 0.56 -15.65 13.48
N VAL A 17 -0.37 -16.48 13.93
CA VAL A 17 -0.67 -17.76 13.26
C VAL A 17 -1.11 -17.52 11.83
N ARG A 18 -2.01 -16.55 11.62
CA ARG A 18 -2.49 -16.16 10.28
C ARG A 18 -1.36 -15.61 9.41
N ALA A 19 -0.61 -14.64 9.91
CA ALA A 19 0.53 -14.07 9.19
C ALA A 19 1.52 -15.16 8.77
N LYS A 20 1.82 -16.12 9.64
CA LYS A 20 2.71 -17.25 9.33
C LYS A 20 2.14 -18.14 8.23
N LYS A 21 0.88 -18.59 8.36
CA LYS A 21 0.22 -19.47 7.37
C LYS A 21 0.23 -18.84 5.98
N ILE A 22 -0.24 -17.59 5.87
CA ILE A 22 -0.39 -16.89 4.59
C ILE A 22 0.98 -16.56 3.99
N SER A 23 1.96 -16.15 4.81
CA SER A 23 3.30 -15.84 4.33
C SER A 23 4.01 -17.07 3.77
N LEU A 24 3.86 -18.25 4.39
CA LEU A 24 4.42 -19.50 3.88
C LEU A 24 3.71 -19.97 2.59
N ALA A 25 2.38 -19.79 2.51
CA ALA A 25 1.62 -20.10 1.30
C ALA A 25 2.07 -19.22 0.11
N LEU A 26 2.22 -17.91 0.32
CA LEU A 26 2.77 -16.99 -0.68
C LEU A 26 4.21 -17.34 -1.03
N MET A 27 5.07 -17.63 -0.06
CA MET A 27 6.45 -18.02 -0.30
C MET A 27 6.55 -19.18 -1.29
N LYS A 28 5.75 -20.23 -1.06
CA LYS A 28 5.69 -21.39 -1.95
C LYS A 28 5.12 -21.04 -3.32
N LYS A 29 4.07 -20.21 -3.38
CA LYS A 29 3.42 -19.80 -4.64
C LYS A 29 4.30 -18.90 -5.51
N GLU A 30 5.14 -18.08 -4.88
CA GLU A 30 6.03 -17.13 -5.54
C GLU A 30 7.45 -17.68 -5.75
N ASP A 31 7.70 -18.94 -5.36
CA ASP A 31 9.00 -19.61 -5.43
C ASP A 31 10.12 -18.79 -4.75
N LYS A 32 9.83 -18.31 -3.54
CA LYS A 32 10.77 -17.51 -2.73
C LYS A 32 11.53 -18.39 -1.75
N ASN A 33 12.81 -18.06 -1.55
CA ASN A 33 13.67 -18.75 -0.58
C ASN A 33 13.38 -18.40 0.89
N TYR A 34 12.62 -17.34 1.15
CA TYR A 34 12.24 -16.95 2.50
C TYR A 34 10.96 -16.08 2.50
N ALA A 35 10.32 -15.97 3.66
CA ALA A 35 9.23 -15.04 3.90
C ALA A 35 9.28 -14.51 5.35
N LYS A 36 8.78 -13.28 5.55
CA LYS A 36 8.58 -12.75 6.90
C LYS A 36 7.25 -13.23 7.45
N VAL A 37 7.32 -14.14 8.42
CA VAL A 37 6.16 -14.88 8.93
C VAL A 37 5.52 -14.29 10.19
N THR A 38 6.28 -13.55 10.99
CA THR A 38 5.82 -12.91 12.23
C THR A 38 6.48 -11.55 12.40
N PHE A 39 5.88 -10.72 13.26
CA PHE A 39 6.40 -9.40 13.60
C PHE A 39 6.40 -9.21 15.12
N PRO A 40 7.19 -8.26 15.64
CA PRO A 40 7.08 -7.83 17.03
C PRO A 40 5.67 -7.29 17.35
N ILE A 41 5.19 -7.48 18.58
CA ILE A 41 3.84 -7.05 18.99
C ILE A 41 3.59 -5.56 18.74
N GLN A 42 4.62 -4.72 18.89
CA GLN A 42 4.55 -3.29 18.62
C GLN A 42 4.36 -2.95 17.14
N ASN A 43 4.38 -3.91 16.22
CA ASN A 43 4.06 -3.70 14.81
C ASN A 43 2.64 -4.10 14.46
N TYR A 44 1.89 -4.64 15.43
CA TYR A 44 0.48 -4.90 15.29
C TYR A 44 -0.29 -3.66 15.72
N ARG A 45 -1.34 -3.36 14.97
CA ARG A 45 -2.24 -2.23 15.24
C ARG A 45 -3.66 -2.70 15.07
N LYS A 46 -4.52 -2.30 15.99
CA LYS A 46 -5.96 -2.33 15.81
C LYS A 46 -6.42 -0.93 15.40
N VAL A 47 -7.12 -0.82 14.29
CA VAL A 47 -7.64 0.44 13.76
C VAL A 47 -9.13 0.34 13.53
N SER A 48 -9.88 1.36 13.94
CA SER A 48 -11.32 1.42 13.68
C SER A 48 -11.61 2.32 12.48
N ILE A 49 -12.34 1.80 11.49
CA ILE A 49 -12.81 2.50 10.30
C ILE A 49 -14.33 2.33 10.26
N ASP A 50 -15.08 3.43 10.34
CA ASP A 50 -16.55 3.44 10.30
C ASP A 50 -17.18 2.45 11.31
N ASN A 51 -16.62 2.40 12.54
CA ASN A 51 -16.99 1.50 13.64
C ASN A 51 -16.70 0.00 13.41
N GLN A 52 -15.96 -0.35 12.37
CA GLN A 52 -15.44 -1.70 12.15
C GLN A 52 -13.94 -1.75 12.48
N ASP A 53 -13.53 -2.77 13.23
CA ASP A 53 -12.13 -2.98 13.59
C ASP A 53 -11.37 -3.73 12.49
N PHE A 54 -10.18 -3.24 12.18
CA PHE A 54 -9.22 -3.84 11.27
C PHE A 54 -7.87 -3.99 11.97
N TYR A 55 -7.08 -4.95 11.51
CA TYR A 55 -5.80 -5.29 12.11
C TYR A 55 -4.68 -5.15 11.10
N TYR A 56 -3.67 -4.35 11.43
CA TYR A 56 -2.45 -4.24 10.64
C TYR A 56 -1.32 -5.01 11.31
N ALA A 57 -0.51 -5.71 10.52
CA ALA A 57 0.70 -6.37 10.98
C ALA A 57 1.80 -6.24 9.94
N GLY A 58 2.96 -5.66 10.26
CA GLY A 58 3.98 -5.51 9.23
C GLY A 58 5.38 -5.22 9.71
N THR A 59 6.23 -4.85 8.75
CA THR A 59 7.67 -4.74 8.98
C THR A 59 8.06 -3.38 9.57
N ASN A 60 9.11 -3.37 10.40
CA ASN A 60 9.71 -2.13 10.92
C ASN A 60 10.13 -1.14 9.82
N ILE A 61 10.53 -1.66 8.65
CA ILE A 61 10.90 -0.82 7.52
C ILE A 61 9.65 -0.16 6.95
N PHE A 62 8.59 -0.93 6.67
CA PHE A 62 7.36 -0.37 6.14
C PHE A 62 6.75 0.66 7.12
N LEU A 63 6.54 0.26 8.37
CA LEU A 63 5.91 1.13 9.38
C LEU A 63 6.73 2.39 9.60
N GLY A 64 8.03 2.28 9.85
CA GLY A 64 8.88 3.46 10.06
C GLY A 64 8.95 4.38 8.85
N ILE A 65 8.79 3.87 7.62
CA ILE A 65 8.71 4.75 6.44
C ILE A 65 7.44 5.59 6.46
N ILE A 66 6.31 4.96 6.74
CA ILE A 66 5.00 5.60 6.68
C ILE A 66 4.78 6.56 7.86
N GLU A 67 5.24 6.17 9.05
CA GLU A 67 5.05 6.93 10.29
C GLU A 67 5.98 8.15 10.37
N GLU A 68 7.21 8.06 9.84
CA GLU A 68 8.25 9.07 10.08
C GLU A 68 9.09 9.42 8.84
N VAL A 69 9.76 8.43 8.25
CA VAL A 69 10.84 8.69 7.28
C VAL A 69 10.34 9.38 6.02
N LEU A 70 9.13 9.06 5.53
CA LEU A 70 8.59 9.68 4.33
C LEU A 70 8.35 11.18 4.53
N PHE A 71 7.84 11.57 5.71
CA PHE A 71 7.65 12.97 6.06
C PHE A 71 9.01 13.70 6.08
N GLU A 72 9.99 13.12 6.76
CA GLU A 72 11.30 13.73 6.91
C GLU A 72 12.09 13.79 5.59
N ALA A 73 12.03 12.73 4.78
CA ALA A 73 12.66 12.68 3.47
C ALA A 73 12.10 13.75 2.53
N LYS A 74 10.79 14.03 2.60
CA LYS A 74 10.17 15.12 1.84
C LYS A 74 10.62 16.50 2.29
N ARG A 75 10.84 16.67 3.60
CA ARG A 75 11.33 17.92 4.19
C ARG A 75 12.78 18.20 3.76
N GLN A 76 13.65 17.19 3.86
CA GLN A 76 15.07 17.32 3.54
C GLN A 76 15.36 17.31 2.03
N PHE A 77 14.63 16.49 1.26
CA PHE A 77 14.90 16.25 -0.17
C PHE A 77 13.66 16.47 -1.06
N PRO A 78 13.03 17.65 -1.05
CA PRO A 78 11.76 17.87 -1.76
C PRO A 78 11.88 17.64 -3.29
N LYS A 79 13.03 17.94 -3.90
CA LYS A 79 13.29 17.75 -5.34
C LYS A 79 13.30 16.27 -5.78
N ASN A 80 13.37 15.35 -4.83
CA ASN A 80 13.37 13.91 -5.10
C ASN A 80 11.96 13.34 -5.30
N PHE A 81 10.93 14.11 -4.96
CA PHE A 81 9.52 13.77 -5.12
C PHE A 81 8.91 14.55 -6.30
N GLY A 82 7.90 14.00 -6.96
CA GLY A 82 7.21 14.62 -8.09
C GLY A 82 8.00 14.74 -9.40
N ASN A 83 9.20 14.17 -9.48
CA ASN A 83 10.08 14.28 -10.66
C ASN A 83 9.90 13.14 -11.70
N GLY A 84 8.98 12.21 -11.43
CA GLY A 84 8.73 11.04 -12.26
C GLY A 84 9.82 9.96 -12.21
N ASN A 85 10.63 9.90 -11.15
CA ASN A 85 11.70 8.91 -10.99
C ASN A 85 11.69 8.22 -9.62
N ALA A 86 11.33 6.94 -9.59
CA ALA A 86 11.26 6.11 -8.37
C ALA A 86 12.62 5.98 -7.65
N VAL A 87 13.71 5.91 -8.41
CA VAL A 87 15.07 5.84 -7.85
C VAL A 87 15.40 7.09 -7.02
N SER A 88 14.91 8.27 -7.43
CA SER A 88 15.10 9.51 -6.67
C SER A 88 14.37 9.48 -5.33
N VAL A 89 13.15 8.93 -5.29
CA VAL A 89 12.38 8.76 -4.04
C VAL A 89 13.12 7.82 -3.09
N VAL A 90 13.56 6.64 -3.57
CA VAL A 90 14.32 5.70 -2.74
C VAL A 90 15.64 6.29 -2.24
N HIS A 91 16.30 7.12 -3.07
CA HIS A 91 17.50 7.82 -2.65
C HIS A 91 17.24 8.75 -1.45
N ALA A 92 16.14 9.51 -1.47
CA ALA A 92 15.77 10.39 -0.37
C ALA A 92 15.48 9.60 0.92
N LEU A 93 14.73 8.50 0.81
CA LEU A 93 14.46 7.61 1.96
C LEU A 93 15.75 7.05 2.55
N ASN A 94 16.65 6.57 1.70
CA ASN A 94 17.92 6.01 2.13
C ASN A 94 18.85 7.08 2.72
N LYS A 95 18.81 8.32 2.26
CA LYS A 95 19.57 9.42 2.89
C LYS A 95 19.01 9.84 4.24
N THR A 96 17.73 9.60 4.48
CA THR A 96 17.04 9.98 5.72
C THR A 96 17.21 8.93 6.82
N ARG A 97 16.99 7.64 6.52
CA ARG A 97 17.10 6.54 7.50
C ARG A 97 18.39 5.71 7.42
N PHE A 98 19.19 5.92 6.37
CA PHE A 98 20.41 5.16 6.05
C PHE A 98 20.29 3.65 6.22
N LEU A 99 19.81 2.96 5.19
CA LEU A 99 19.81 1.49 5.16
C LEU A 99 21.08 0.91 4.55
N HIS A 100 21.67 1.59 3.56
CA HIS A 100 22.87 1.10 2.89
C HIS A 100 23.66 2.20 2.18
N SER A 101 24.98 2.06 2.08
CA SER A 101 25.86 3.03 1.39
C SER A 101 25.62 3.07 -0.12
N ARG A 102 25.44 1.89 -0.74
CA ARG A 102 25.12 1.72 -2.16
C ARG A 102 23.61 1.78 -2.41
N LEU A 103 23.18 2.72 -3.25
CA LEU A 103 21.76 2.91 -3.56
C LEU A 103 21.08 1.68 -4.19
N LYS A 104 21.80 0.92 -5.02
CA LYS A 104 21.27 -0.32 -5.63
C LYS A 104 20.84 -1.35 -4.58
N ASP A 105 21.61 -1.46 -3.50
CA ASP A 105 21.37 -2.42 -2.44
C ASP A 105 20.25 -1.91 -1.53
N ALA A 106 20.19 -0.59 -1.28
CA ALA A 106 19.03 0.05 -0.63
C ALA A 106 17.72 -0.20 -1.41
N ILE A 107 17.73 -0.05 -2.74
CA ILE A 107 16.57 -0.36 -3.60
C ILE A 107 16.13 -1.81 -3.44
N ARG A 108 17.08 -2.75 -3.41
CA ARG A 108 16.78 -4.17 -3.17
C ARG A 108 16.19 -4.37 -1.78
N ILE A 109 16.77 -3.77 -0.74
CA ILE A 109 16.28 -3.90 0.64
C ILE A 109 14.84 -3.37 0.75
N TYR A 110 14.58 -2.14 0.31
CA TYR A 110 13.24 -1.54 0.41
C TYR A 110 12.19 -2.33 -0.38
N GLY A 111 12.54 -2.86 -1.55
CA GLY A 111 11.62 -3.63 -2.40
C GLY A 111 11.40 -5.07 -1.98
N ASN A 112 12.09 -5.55 -0.95
CA ASN A 112 12.11 -6.97 -0.60
C ASN A 112 11.50 -7.23 0.77
N GLU A 113 10.34 -7.89 0.77
CA GLU A 113 9.59 -8.29 1.98
C GLU A 113 9.41 -7.11 2.97
N ASN A 114 9.04 -5.92 2.48
CA ASN A 114 8.59 -4.82 3.34
C ASN A 114 7.16 -4.47 3.01
N PHE A 115 6.26 -4.84 3.93
CA PHE A 115 4.83 -4.78 3.72
C PHE A 115 4.10 -4.69 5.06
N ILE A 116 2.80 -4.44 4.98
CA ILE A 116 1.84 -4.75 6.03
C ILE A 116 0.79 -5.73 5.49
N TRP A 117 0.37 -6.62 6.36
CA TRP A 117 -0.89 -7.33 6.25
C TRP A 117 -2.02 -6.49 6.83
N VAL A 118 -3.19 -6.60 6.23
CA VAL A 118 -4.44 -6.04 6.72
C VAL A 118 -5.50 -7.12 6.77
N TYR A 119 -6.15 -7.23 7.93
CA TYR A 119 -7.22 -8.17 8.22
C TYR A 119 -8.46 -7.42 8.73
N ASP A 120 -9.64 -7.90 8.39
CA ASP A 120 -10.95 -7.45 8.91
C ASP A 120 -11.43 -8.26 10.13
N ASN A 121 -10.71 -9.32 10.49
CA ASN A 121 -11.00 -10.15 11.65
C ASN A 121 -9.74 -10.86 12.17
N LEU A 122 -9.90 -11.62 13.27
CA LEU A 122 -8.80 -12.32 13.94
C LEU A 122 -8.68 -13.80 13.53
N ASP A 123 -9.76 -14.42 13.05
CA ASP A 123 -9.85 -15.86 12.78
C ASP A 123 -9.60 -16.24 11.34
N ASP A 124 -9.17 -17.47 11.07
CA ASP A 124 -8.96 -17.97 9.72
C ASP A 124 -10.18 -18.75 9.20
N GLY A 125 -11.19 -18.03 8.68
CA GLY A 125 -12.36 -18.57 7.98
C GLY A 125 -12.25 -18.41 6.46
N GLU A 126 -13.04 -19.20 5.72
CA GLU A 126 -12.96 -19.31 4.26
C GLU A 126 -13.33 -18.02 3.50
N GLU A 127 -14.15 -17.14 4.10
CA GLU A 127 -14.61 -15.89 3.48
C GLU A 127 -13.65 -14.70 3.68
N ASN A 128 -12.51 -14.93 4.33
CA ASN A 128 -11.68 -13.83 4.81
C ASN A 128 -10.83 -13.21 3.70
N LYS A 129 -11.12 -11.94 3.41
CA LYS A 129 -10.28 -11.13 2.54
C LYS A 129 -8.99 -10.75 3.27
N ILE A 130 -7.85 -11.05 2.66
CA ILE A 130 -6.54 -10.65 3.18
C ILE A 130 -5.91 -9.67 2.20
N LEU A 131 -5.53 -8.49 2.70
CA LEU A 131 -4.84 -7.50 1.90
C LEU A 131 -3.38 -7.41 2.33
N ARG A 132 -2.48 -7.47 1.33
CA ARG A 132 -1.05 -7.17 1.49
C ARG A 132 -0.72 -5.85 0.82
N LEU A 133 -0.12 -4.95 1.59
CA LEU A 133 0.40 -3.69 1.07
C LEU A 133 1.92 -3.72 1.12
N ASP A 134 2.54 -4.09 0.00
CA ASP A 134 3.97 -3.95 -0.18
C ASP A 134 4.36 -2.47 -0.27
N LEU A 135 5.56 -2.13 0.18
CA LEU A 135 6.12 -0.79 0.01
C LEU A 135 6.20 -0.43 -1.48
N TYR A 136 6.79 -1.33 -2.26
CA TYR A 136 6.68 -1.48 -3.71
C TYR A 136 7.15 -2.89 -4.09
N ARG A 137 6.71 -3.44 -5.22
CA ARG A 137 7.14 -4.78 -5.65
C ARG A 137 8.43 -4.77 -6.46
N LYS A 138 8.56 -3.80 -7.36
CA LYS A 138 9.77 -3.59 -8.16
C LYS A 138 9.87 -2.16 -8.68
N ILE A 139 11.04 -1.83 -9.19
CA ILE A 139 11.32 -0.58 -9.89
C ILE A 139 11.66 -0.94 -11.34
N ASP A 140 10.80 -0.51 -12.27
CA ASP A 140 10.94 -0.80 -13.71
C ASP A 140 11.41 0.45 -14.47
N LYS A 141 12.21 0.23 -15.51
CA LYS A 141 12.65 1.32 -16.40
C LYS A 141 11.45 1.80 -17.22
N ILE A 142 11.26 3.11 -17.31
CA ILE A 142 10.17 3.66 -18.12
C ILE A 142 10.58 3.60 -19.60
N PRO A 143 9.79 2.94 -20.47
CA PRO A 143 10.07 2.91 -21.90
C PRO A 143 10.22 4.32 -22.48
N ARG A 144 11.21 4.52 -23.35
CA ARG A 144 11.47 5.79 -24.05
C ARG A 144 11.83 6.98 -23.15
N LYS A 145 12.02 6.82 -21.84
CA LYS A 145 12.54 7.87 -20.94
C LYS A 145 13.93 7.50 -20.42
N LYS A 146 14.95 8.24 -20.86
CA LYS A 146 16.35 8.01 -20.44
C LYS A 146 16.48 8.24 -18.94
N ARG A 147 17.04 7.26 -18.22
CA ARG A 147 17.32 7.31 -16.76
C ARG A 147 16.10 7.56 -15.85
N LYS A 148 14.87 7.29 -16.31
CA LYS A 148 13.67 7.34 -15.45
C LYS A 148 13.14 5.95 -15.15
N TRP A 149 12.73 5.79 -13.90
CA TRP A 149 12.21 4.54 -13.36
C TRP A 149 10.87 4.77 -12.67
N THR A 150 10.00 3.77 -12.67
CA THR A 150 8.71 3.79 -11.99
C THR A 150 8.63 2.68 -10.96
N PHE A 151 7.94 2.93 -9.85
CA PHE A 151 7.48 1.86 -8.98
C PHE A 151 6.43 1.02 -9.72
N THR A 152 6.35 -0.26 -9.39
CA THR A 152 5.31 -1.17 -9.88
C THR A 152 4.63 -1.86 -8.71
N GLY A 153 3.32 -1.59 -8.54
CA GLY A 153 2.53 -2.07 -7.40
C GLY A 153 2.98 -1.57 -6.04
N GLY A 154 2.16 -1.84 -5.03
CA GLY A 154 2.43 -1.42 -3.66
C GLY A 154 2.14 0.05 -3.40
N LEU A 155 2.41 0.47 -2.16
CA LEU A 155 2.03 1.77 -1.64
C LEU A 155 2.71 2.93 -2.37
N PHE A 156 4.00 2.85 -2.69
CA PHE A 156 4.67 3.95 -3.41
C PHE A 156 4.15 4.16 -4.84
N HIS A 157 3.61 3.11 -5.48
CA HIS A 157 2.94 3.28 -6.77
C HIS A 157 1.59 3.99 -6.59
N ALA A 158 0.84 3.68 -5.53
CA ALA A 158 -0.40 4.38 -5.20
C ALA A 158 -0.15 5.85 -4.80
N LEU A 159 0.88 6.12 -3.98
CA LEU A 159 1.27 7.44 -3.50
C LEU A 159 1.65 8.42 -4.61
N LYS A 160 1.88 7.96 -5.85
CA LYS A 160 2.17 8.86 -6.99
C LYS A 160 0.99 9.81 -7.30
N HIS A 161 -0.20 9.48 -6.82
CA HIS A 161 -1.43 10.26 -7.00
C HIS A 161 -1.79 11.13 -5.79
N PHE A 162 -0.98 11.12 -4.73
CA PHE A 162 -1.28 11.84 -3.50
C PHE A 162 -0.20 12.86 -3.18
N SER A 163 -0.62 13.90 -2.47
CA SER A 163 0.23 14.96 -1.96
C SER A 163 -0.04 15.18 -0.47
N MET A 164 0.78 16.03 0.15
CA MET A 164 0.58 16.49 1.52
C MET A 164 1.12 17.92 1.57
N ASN A 165 0.27 18.86 1.97
CA ASN A 165 0.53 20.30 1.95
C ASN A 165 1.00 20.79 0.57
N GLY A 166 0.28 20.39 -0.49
CA GLY A 166 0.59 20.72 -1.89
C GLY A 166 1.85 20.08 -2.45
N LYS A 167 2.52 19.18 -1.71
CA LYS A 167 3.78 18.54 -2.14
C LYS A 167 3.57 17.05 -2.43
N PRO A 168 4.02 16.51 -3.58
CA PRO A 168 3.86 15.09 -3.92
C PRO A 168 4.41 14.11 -2.88
N LEU A 169 3.77 12.94 -2.72
CA LEU A 169 4.21 11.88 -1.81
C LEU A 169 5.10 10.81 -2.49
N SER A 170 5.15 10.78 -3.82
CA SER A 170 5.96 9.83 -4.58
C SER A 170 6.40 10.46 -5.90
N THR A 171 6.32 9.73 -7.02
CA THR A 171 6.88 10.14 -8.31
C THR A 171 5.98 11.06 -9.14
N GLY A 172 4.67 11.02 -8.92
CA GLY A 172 3.71 11.81 -9.70
C GLY A 172 3.55 13.24 -9.19
N THR A 173 2.91 14.08 -10.00
CA THR A 173 2.72 15.52 -9.74
C THR A 173 1.30 15.87 -9.29
N ASP A 174 0.42 14.87 -9.17
CA ASP A 174 -0.96 15.09 -8.78
C ASP A 174 -1.03 15.67 -7.37
N ILE A 175 -1.87 16.69 -7.20
CA ILE A 175 -2.12 17.32 -5.91
C ILE A 175 -3.49 16.85 -5.41
N ASN A 176 -3.46 15.77 -4.62
CA ASN A 176 -4.60 15.27 -3.85
C ASN A 176 -4.12 15.13 -2.41
N ASP A 177 -4.30 16.20 -1.63
CA ASP A 177 -3.72 16.30 -0.30
C ASP A 177 -4.37 15.32 0.67
N VAL A 178 -3.51 14.59 1.39
CA VAL A 178 -3.87 13.79 2.57
C VAL A 178 -3.19 14.37 3.79
N ILE A 179 -3.77 14.09 4.96
CA ILE A 179 -3.26 14.57 6.25
C ILE A 179 -1.86 14.01 6.52
N ASN A 180 -1.65 12.72 6.24
CA ASN A 180 -0.37 12.02 6.38
C ASN A 180 -0.37 10.77 5.47
N PRO A 181 0.78 10.09 5.30
CA PRO A 181 0.88 8.88 4.48
C PRO A 181 -0.03 7.73 4.93
N GLU A 182 -0.31 7.62 6.23
CA GLU A 182 -1.19 6.59 6.80
C GLU A 182 -2.64 6.76 6.36
N HIS A 183 -3.08 7.99 6.10
CA HIS A 183 -4.41 8.25 5.58
C HIS A 183 -4.65 7.54 4.25
N VAL A 184 -3.60 7.34 3.43
CA VAL A 184 -3.69 6.55 2.19
C VAL A 184 -3.90 5.08 2.49
N ILE A 185 -3.26 4.53 3.53
CA ILE A 185 -3.50 3.15 3.98
C ILE A 185 -4.95 3.01 4.45
N TYR A 186 -5.46 3.97 5.23
CA TYR A 186 -6.87 4.02 5.64
C TYR A 186 -7.81 3.99 4.43
N LEU A 187 -7.58 4.84 3.43
CA LEU A 187 -8.41 4.88 2.22
C LEU A 187 -8.38 3.55 1.46
N ILE A 188 -7.20 2.92 1.37
CA ILE A 188 -7.06 1.60 0.76
C ILE A 188 -7.83 0.53 1.54
N THR A 189 -7.67 0.49 2.87
CA THR A 189 -8.38 -0.47 3.74
C THR A 189 -9.88 -0.29 3.62
N LYS A 190 -10.38 0.94 3.74
CA LYS A 190 -11.80 1.26 3.58
C LYS A 190 -12.32 0.79 2.23
N ALA A 191 -11.68 1.21 1.14
CA ALA A 191 -12.07 0.79 -0.21
C ALA A 191 -12.13 -0.74 -0.33
N PHE A 192 -11.11 -1.43 0.15
CA PHE A 192 -10.99 -2.86 -0.06
C PHE A 192 -12.03 -3.69 0.73
N PHE A 193 -12.32 -3.31 1.97
CA PHE A 193 -13.16 -4.10 2.87
C PHE A 193 -14.62 -3.66 2.91
N THR A 194 -14.92 -2.36 2.77
CA THR A 194 -16.27 -1.83 3.01
C THR A 194 -17.02 -1.49 1.74
N GLU A 195 -16.31 -1.23 0.63
CA GLU A 195 -16.94 -0.86 -0.64
C GLU A 195 -17.17 -2.08 -1.55
N VAL A 196 -18.17 -1.98 -2.42
CA VAL A 196 -18.45 -3.03 -3.40
C VAL A 196 -17.45 -2.95 -4.56
N GLY A 197 -16.72 -4.04 -4.77
CA GLY A 197 -15.77 -4.20 -5.86
C GLY A 197 -16.38 -4.89 -7.08
N THR A 198 -15.83 -4.58 -8.26
CA THR A 198 -16.15 -5.25 -9.53
C THR A 198 -14.93 -5.98 -10.06
N PHE A 199 -15.09 -7.25 -10.42
CA PHE A 199 -14.00 -8.05 -10.96
C PHE A 199 -13.91 -7.91 -12.48
N ASP A 200 -12.69 -7.98 -13.02
CA ASP A 200 -12.49 -8.20 -14.45
C ASP A 200 -13.01 -9.59 -14.88
N LYS A 201 -13.12 -9.81 -16.20
CA LYS A 201 -13.62 -11.07 -16.76
C LYS A 201 -12.81 -12.30 -16.32
N LYS A 202 -11.54 -12.10 -15.94
CA LYS A 202 -10.64 -13.18 -15.49
C LYS A 202 -10.76 -13.44 -13.98
N GLY A 203 -11.43 -12.57 -13.22
CA GLY A 203 -11.50 -12.65 -11.76
C GLY A 203 -10.16 -12.42 -11.07
N GLU A 204 -9.23 -11.71 -11.71
CA GLU A 204 -7.87 -11.46 -11.20
C GLU A 204 -7.66 -10.02 -10.74
N THR A 205 -8.51 -9.11 -11.22
CA THR A 205 -8.44 -7.70 -10.88
C THR A 205 -9.77 -7.25 -10.29
N CYS A 206 -9.74 -6.74 -9.06
CA CYS A 206 -10.90 -6.11 -8.42
C CYS A 206 -10.75 -4.59 -8.49
N MET A 207 -11.78 -3.91 -9.00
CA MET A 207 -11.86 -2.46 -9.10
C MET A 207 -12.90 -1.94 -8.11
N VAL A 208 -12.48 -0.99 -7.29
CA VAL A 208 -13.33 -0.34 -6.29
C VAL A 208 -13.33 1.17 -6.54
N PHE A 209 -14.47 1.80 -6.34
CA PHE A 209 -14.63 3.25 -6.47
C PHE A 209 -15.05 3.85 -5.13
N MET A 210 -14.41 4.95 -4.75
CA MET A 210 -14.78 5.74 -3.59
C MET A 210 -14.98 7.19 -4.01
N ASN A 211 -16.02 7.83 -3.51
CA ASN A 211 -16.29 9.23 -3.78
C ASN A 211 -15.15 10.10 -3.22
N LEU A 212 -14.53 10.94 -4.06
CA LEU A 212 -13.51 11.91 -3.62
C LEU A 212 -14.13 13.28 -3.41
N ASP A 213 -14.83 13.78 -4.42
CA ASP A 213 -15.48 15.09 -4.44
C ASP A 213 -16.68 15.06 -5.41
N SER A 214 -17.35 16.19 -5.63
CA SER A 214 -18.51 16.26 -6.53
C SER A 214 -18.22 15.85 -7.99
N LYS A 215 -16.96 15.95 -8.43
CA LYS A 215 -16.52 15.72 -9.82
C LYS A 215 -15.78 14.41 -10.02
N TYR A 216 -15.20 13.82 -8.97
CA TYR A 216 -14.25 12.71 -9.10
C TYR A 216 -14.47 11.58 -8.08
N ASN A 217 -14.08 10.39 -8.50
CA ASN A 217 -13.90 9.21 -7.66
C ASN A 217 -12.41 8.88 -7.53
N LEU A 218 -12.01 8.28 -6.41
CA LEU A 218 -10.80 7.49 -6.32
C LEU A 218 -11.11 6.07 -6.80
N LYS A 219 -10.39 5.61 -7.80
CA LYS A 219 -10.45 4.24 -8.30
C LYS A 219 -9.27 3.44 -7.78
N PHE A 220 -9.56 2.40 -7.03
CA PHE A 220 -8.60 1.46 -6.48
C PHE A 220 -8.59 0.21 -7.35
N ILE A 221 -7.38 -0.26 -7.68
CA ILE A 221 -7.20 -1.49 -8.45
C ILE A 221 -6.42 -2.48 -7.60
N PHE A 222 -7.06 -3.59 -7.27
CA PHE A 222 -6.47 -4.70 -6.53
C PHE A 222 -6.21 -5.87 -7.47
N TYR A 223 -5.10 -6.55 -7.26
CA TYR A 223 -4.81 -7.86 -7.83
C TYR A 223 -5.20 -8.95 -6.84
N TYR A 224 -5.85 -10.01 -7.31
CA TYR A 224 -6.20 -11.17 -6.51
C TYR A 224 -5.35 -12.38 -6.89
N GLU A 225 -4.53 -12.87 -5.96
CA GLU A 225 -3.77 -14.11 -6.11
C GLU A 225 -4.61 -15.30 -5.61
N LYS A 226 -5.31 -15.94 -6.54
CA LYS A 226 -6.32 -16.98 -6.28
C LYS A 226 -5.79 -18.16 -5.47
N VAL A 227 -4.51 -18.53 -5.59
CA VAL A 227 -3.97 -19.72 -4.89
C VAL A 227 -3.83 -19.48 -3.39
N THR A 228 -3.54 -18.24 -3.00
CA THR A 228 -3.32 -17.88 -1.58
C THR A 228 -4.44 -17.03 -1.00
N SER A 229 -5.43 -16.69 -1.83
CA SER A 229 -6.52 -15.78 -1.52
C SER A 229 -6.07 -14.40 -1.04
N VAL A 230 -4.88 -13.95 -1.45
CA VAL A 230 -4.31 -12.66 -1.04
C VAL A 230 -4.56 -11.60 -2.10
N TYR A 231 -4.94 -10.41 -1.65
CA TYR A 231 -5.11 -9.23 -2.48
C TYR A 231 -3.92 -8.28 -2.34
N PHE A 232 -3.57 -7.62 -3.43
CA PHE A 232 -2.47 -6.65 -3.49
C PHE A 232 -2.94 -5.37 -4.17
N ILE A 233 -2.57 -4.20 -3.64
CA ILE A 233 -2.81 -2.93 -4.35
C ILE A 233 -1.92 -2.84 -5.60
N LYS A 234 -2.53 -2.71 -6.78
CA LYS A 234 -1.84 -2.40 -8.04
C LYS A 234 -1.61 -0.90 -8.15
N THR A 235 -2.67 -0.10 -8.03
CA THR A 235 -2.62 1.37 -8.11
C THR A 235 -3.91 1.97 -7.55
N ILE A 236 -3.86 3.27 -7.34
CA ILE A 236 -5.03 4.15 -7.17
C ILE A 236 -4.95 5.19 -8.30
N TYR A 237 -6.05 5.78 -8.76
CA TYR A 237 -6.02 7.04 -9.49
C TYR A 237 -7.36 7.76 -9.40
N LYS A 238 -7.35 9.05 -9.72
CA LYS A 238 -8.54 9.90 -9.80
C LYS A 238 -9.25 9.66 -11.13
N GLU A 239 -10.54 9.34 -11.09
CA GLU A 239 -11.38 9.15 -12.27
C GLU A 239 -12.55 10.14 -12.22
N LYS A 240 -12.82 10.82 -13.34
CA LYS A 240 -13.94 11.78 -13.42
C LYS A 240 -15.26 11.02 -13.37
N LYS A 241 -16.19 11.46 -12.53
CA LYS A 241 -17.55 10.92 -12.53
C LYS A 241 -18.16 11.17 -13.90
N THR A 242 -18.63 10.12 -14.55
CA THR A 242 -19.51 10.25 -15.70
C THR A 242 -20.84 10.79 -15.20
N THR A 243 -21.13 12.06 -15.48
CA THR A 243 -22.51 12.55 -15.45
C THR A 243 -23.28 11.69 -16.45
N ALA A 244 -24.24 10.90 -15.96
CA ALA A 244 -25.23 10.32 -16.83
C ALA A 244 -25.98 11.47 -17.50
N SER A 245 -25.66 11.74 -18.76
CA SER A 245 -26.45 12.58 -19.64
C SER A 245 -26.65 11.77 -20.92
N SER A 246 -27.92 11.45 -21.19
CA SER A 246 -28.48 11.13 -22.51
C SER A 246 -27.76 10.06 -23.34
N ARG A 247 -28.07 8.79 -23.07
CA ARG A 247 -28.12 7.72 -24.10
C ARG A 247 -29.43 6.95 -24.05
N LEU A 248 -30.51 7.67 -23.75
CA LEU A 248 -31.89 7.28 -24.04
C LEU A 248 -32.60 8.53 -24.54
N ALA A 249 -32.55 8.70 -25.86
CA ALA A 249 -33.56 9.33 -26.69
C ALA A 249 -33.59 8.50 -27.97
#